data_AF-A0A0G4J8T0-F1
#
_entry.id   AF-A0A0G4J8T0-F1
#
_cell.length_a   1.000
_cell.length_b   1.000
_cell.length_c   1.000
_cell.angle_alpha   90.00
_cell.angle_beta   90.00
_cell.angle_gamma   90.00
#
_symmetry.space_group_name_H-M   'P 1'
#
loop_
_entity.id
_entity.type
_entity.pdbx_description
1 polymer ?
#
loop_
_entity_poly.entity_id
_entity_poly.type
_entity_poly.pdbx_seq_one_letter_code
_entity_poly.pdbx_strand_id
1 'polypeptide(L)'
;MITKIVVVAVAWALATAPGSGMEDSDWTKMVDINGIDKVELLHELWNKREPARWYRGSGAFDHAEAEGAVLRHIDYFEGRCIKTDLSGNMANAFFYDYDTGPGTFERIVQELRQSSSNRTSAVRLP
;
A
#
# COMPACT_ATOMS: atom_id res chain seq x y z
N MET A 1 24.43 -41.25 -23.84
CA MET A 1 24.60 -39.85 -24.28
C MET A 1 23.64 -39.00 -23.47
N ILE A 2 24.14 -38.24 -22.49
CA ILE A 2 23.32 -37.41 -21.58
C ILE A 2 23.87 -35.99 -21.70
N THR A 3 23.07 -35.10 -22.28
CA THR A 3 23.39 -33.70 -22.51
C THR A 3 23.26 -32.95 -21.18
N LYS A 4 24.36 -32.42 -20.64
CA LYS A 4 24.35 -31.54 -19.47
C LYS A 4 24.02 -30.11 -19.92
N ILE A 5 22.90 -29.57 -19.46
CA ILE A 5 22.57 -28.15 -19.60
C ILE A 5 23.31 -27.39 -18.50
N VAL A 6 24.21 -26.49 -18.89
CA VAL A 6 24.86 -25.53 -18.00
C VAL A 6 23.99 -24.28 -17.97
N VAL A 7 23.34 -24.02 -16.84
CA VAL A 7 22.64 -22.75 -16.59
C VAL A 7 23.66 -21.75 -16.05
N VAL A 8 23.99 -20.73 -16.85
CA VAL A 8 24.84 -19.61 -16.43
C VAL A 8 23.94 -18.60 -15.72
N ALA A 9 24.09 -18.46 -14.41
CA ALA A 9 23.50 -17.39 -13.64
C ALA A 9 24.27 -16.09 -13.90
N VAL A 10 23.62 -15.11 -14.53
CA VAL A 10 24.17 -13.76 -14.67
C VAL A 10 23.88 -13.00 -13.39
N ALA A 11 24.87 -12.93 -12.50
CA ALA A 11 24.87 -12.01 -11.39
C ALA A 11 25.35 -10.63 -11.90
N TRP A 12 24.45 -9.66 -11.94
CA TRP A 12 24.82 -8.25 -12.12
C TRP A 12 24.84 -7.58 -10.75
N ALA A 13 26.04 -7.52 -10.18
CA ALA A 13 26.38 -6.56 -9.15
C ALA A 13 26.91 -5.31 -9.86
N LEU A 14 26.13 -4.23 -9.87
CA LEU A 14 26.63 -2.92 -10.29
C LEU A 14 26.70 -2.01 -9.06
N ALA A 15 27.92 -1.76 -8.60
CA ALA A 15 28.22 -0.68 -7.70
C ALA A 15 27.96 0.66 -8.42
N THR A 16 27.03 1.46 -7.92
CA THR A 16 26.83 2.84 -8.37
C THR A 16 27.50 3.80 -7.40
N ALA A 17 28.50 4.50 -7.92
CA ALA A 17 29.13 5.68 -7.33
C ALA A 17 28.12 6.86 -7.21
N PRO A 18 28.40 7.87 -6.37
CA PRO A 18 27.46 8.94 -6.07
C PRO A 18 27.51 10.05 -7.13
N GLY A 19 26.33 10.49 -7.57
CA GLY A 19 26.11 11.82 -8.15
C GLY A 19 26.02 11.91 -9.68
N SER A 20 24.79 11.82 -10.21
CA SER A 20 24.35 12.53 -11.41
C SER A 20 22.83 12.42 -11.50
N GLY A 21 22.13 13.46 -11.03
CA GLY A 21 20.70 13.50 -10.74
C GLY A 21 19.78 13.30 -11.95
N MET A 22 19.18 12.12 -11.99
CA MET A 22 17.86 11.89 -12.57
C MET A 22 17.08 11.14 -11.48
N GLU A 23 16.61 11.90 -10.49
CA GLU A 23 15.86 11.34 -9.36
C GLU A 23 14.58 10.69 -9.88
N ASP A 24 14.42 9.42 -9.50
CA ASP A 24 13.19 8.63 -9.39
C ASP A 24 11.96 9.22 -10.08
N SER A 25 11.57 8.57 -11.18
CA SER A 25 10.30 8.81 -11.85
C SER A 25 9.14 8.83 -10.84
N ASP A 26 8.66 10.04 -10.54
CA ASP A 26 7.56 10.46 -9.64
C ASP A 26 6.24 9.66 -9.83
N TRP A 27 6.14 8.92 -10.93
CA TRP A 27 5.02 8.05 -11.30
C TRP A 27 4.89 6.76 -10.47
N THR A 28 5.90 6.41 -9.67
CA THR A 28 5.94 5.15 -8.91
C THR A 28 6.22 5.40 -7.43
N LYS A 29 5.32 6.11 -6.76
CA LYS A 29 5.37 6.26 -5.30
C LYS A 29 4.96 4.96 -4.61
N MET A 30 5.89 4.02 -4.54
CA MET A 30 5.67 2.71 -3.92
C MET A 30 5.87 2.80 -2.41
N VAL A 31 4.86 2.40 -1.65
CA VAL A 31 4.89 2.35 -0.19
C VAL A 31 4.86 0.90 0.26
N ASP A 32 5.79 0.53 1.15
CA ASP A 32 5.82 -0.79 1.78
C ASP A 32 4.67 -0.94 2.78
N ILE A 33 3.82 -1.92 2.53
CA ILE A 33 2.65 -2.28 3.33
C ILE A 33 2.75 -3.72 3.85
N ASN A 34 3.95 -4.32 3.85
CA ASN A 34 4.18 -5.63 4.41
C ASN A 34 3.91 -5.65 5.93
N GLY A 35 3.30 -6.72 6.42
CA GLY A 35 2.98 -6.90 7.83
C GLY A 35 1.88 -6.00 8.39
N ILE A 36 1.18 -5.23 7.54
CA ILE A 36 0.02 -4.42 7.91
C ILE A 36 -1.26 -5.17 7.57
N ASP A 37 -2.24 -5.10 8.47
CA ASP A 37 -3.60 -5.57 8.20
C ASP A 37 -4.21 -4.74 7.06
N LYS A 38 -4.51 -5.40 5.94
CA LYS A 38 -4.95 -4.71 4.72
C LYS A 38 -6.35 -4.12 4.86
N VAL A 39 -7.21 -4.74 5.68
CA VAL A 39 -8.56 -4.25 5.94
C VAL A 39 -8.49 -3.01 6.83
N GLU A 40 -7.65 -3.03 7.87
CA GLU A 40 -7.37 -1.85 8.72
C GLU A 40 -6.78 -0.71 7.86
N LEU A 41 -5.84 -1.02 6.96
CA LEU A 41 -5.29 -0.03 6.02
C LEU A 41 -6.38 0.55 5.09
N LEU A 42 -7.21 -0.30 4.49
CA LEU A 42 -8.30 0.17 3.63
C LEU A 42 -9.30 1.05 4.39
N HIS A 43 -9.61 0.70 5.64
CA HIS A 43 -10.47 1.49 6.52
C HIS A 43 -9.90 2.88 6.80
N GLU A 44 -8.61 3.00 7.11
CA GLU A 44 -7.97 4.30 7.32
C GLU A 44 -7.90 5.14 6.04
N LEU A 45 -7.58 4.51 4.91
CA LEU A 45 -7.60 5.19 3.61
C LEU A 45 -9.01 5.71 3.27
N TRP A 46 -10.03 4.91 3.56
CA TRP A 46 -11.43 5.27 3.37
C TRP A 46 -11.87 6.41 4.30
N ASN A 47 -11.46 6.40 5.57
CA ASN A 47 -11.80 7.44 6.55
C ASN A 47 -11.29 8.84 6.16
N LYS A 48 -10.15 8.92 5.48
CA LYS A 48 -9.56 10.21 5.03
C LYS A 48 -10.18 10.76 3.75
N ARG A 49 -11.12 10.04 3.13
CA ARG A 49 -11.77 10.45 1.88
C ARG A 49 -13.16 10.99 2.13
N GLU A 50 -13.60 11.96 1.35
CA GLU A 50 -15.03 12.26 1.29
C GLU A 50 -15.73 11.28 0.34
N PRO A 51 -17.00 10.90 0.62
CA PRO A 51 -17.82 10.19 -0.35
C PRO A 51 -17.95 10.97 -1.65
N ALA A 52 -17.92 10.26 -2.78
CA ALA A 52 -18.18 10.86 -4.08
C ALA A 52 -19.60 11.40 -4.13
N ARG A 53 -19.78 12.61 -4.70
CA ARG A 53 -21.08 13.30 -4.76
C ARG A 53 -22.20 12.51 -5.44
N TRP A 54 -21.86 11.58 -6.31
CA TRP A 54 -22.80 10.75 -7.06
C TRP A 54 -23.14 9.43 -6.35
N TYR A 55 -22.43 9.08 -5.28
CA TYR A 55 -22.68 7.84 -4.54
C TYR A 55 -23.94 7.97 -3.67
N ARG A 56 -24.79 6.94 -3.71
CA ARG A 56 -26.10 6.89 -3.01
C ARG A 56 -26.23 5.72 -2.03
N GLY A 57 -25.14 5.01 -1.74
CA GLY A 57 -25.15 3.90 -0.79
C GLY A 57 -25.09 4.38 0.66
N SER A 58 -24.88 3.44 1.59
CA SER A 58 -24.93 3.69 3.04
C SER A 58 -23.88 4.70 3.51
N GLY A 59 -22.74 4.75 2.81
CA GLY A 59 -21.57 5.53 3.22
C GLY A 59 -20.92 4.97 4.49
N ALA A 60 -21.27 3.75 4.88
CA ALA A 60 -20.63 3.00 5.96
C ALA A 60 -19.56 2.05 5.39
N PHE A 61 -18.61 1.66 6.22
CA PHE A 61 -17.57 0.72 5.84
C PHE A 61 -18.03 -0.73 6.10
N ASP A 62 -18.16 -1.54 5.05
CA ASP A 62 -18.45 -2.96 5.15
C ASP A 62 -17.15 -3.78 5.28
N HIS A 63 -16.93 -4.40 6.44
CA HIS A 63 -15.74 -5.21 6.69
C HIS A 63 -15.71 -6.50 5.86
N ALA A 64 -16.87 -7.11 5.58
CA ALA A 64 -16.93 -8.33 4.79
C ALA A 64 -16.62 -8.05 3.32
N GLU A 65 -17.08 -6.91 2.78
CA GLU A 65 -16.70 -6.49 1.43
C GLU A 65 -15.22 -6.10 1.36
N ALA A 66 -14.69 -5.47 2.41
CA ALA A 66 -13.29 -5.07 2.49
C ALA A 66 -12.33 -6.25 2.36
N GLU A 67 -12.62 -7.40 2.98
CA GLU A 67 -11.80 -8.62 2.86
C GLU A 67 -11.60 -9.06 1.42
N GLY A 68 -12.63 -8.93 0.57
CA GLY A 68 -12.52 -9.23 -0.86
C GLY A 68 -11.90 -8.10 -1.68
N ALA A 69 -12.14 -6.84 -1.29
CA ALA A 69 -11.63 -5.67 -2.01
C ALA A 69 -10.10 -5.57 -1.93
N VAL A 70 -9.50 -5.86 -0.78
CA VAL A 70 -8.05 -5.76 -0.57
C VAL A 70 -7.22 -6.74 -1.40
N LEU A 71 -7.85 -7.73 -2.04
CA LEU A 71 -7.18 -8.75 -2.87
C LEU A 71 -6.99 -8.30 -4.33
N ARG A 72 -7.37 -7.07 -4.68
CA ARG A 72 -7.29 -6.51 -6.03
C ARG A 72 -7.07 -5.00 -6.01
N HIS A 73 -6.85 -4.43 -7.20
CA HIS A 73 -6.88 -2.97 -7.38
C HIS A 73 -8.27 -2.41 -7.04
N ILE A 74 -8.29 -1.30 -6.29
CA ILE A 74 -9.49 -0.65 -5.78
C ILE A 74 -9.55 0.77 -6.35
N ASP A 75 -10.49 1.04 -7.25
CA ASP A 75 -10.75 2.43 -7.68
C ASP A 75 -11.62 3.17 -6.67
N TYR A 76 -12.72 2.53 -6.24
CA TYR A 76 -13.62 3.04 -5.22
C TYR A 76 -13.99 1.93 -4.24
N PHE A 77 -14.12 2.28 -2.97
CA PHE A 77 -14.67 1.43 -1.92
C PHE A 77 -15.75 2.20 -1.17
N GLU A 78 -16.97 1.67 -1.13
CA GLU A 78 -18.13 2.30 -0.48
C GLU A 78 -18.29 3.79 -0.79
N GLY A 79 -18.21 4.12 -2.08
CA GLY A 79 -18.38 5.48 -2.60
C GLY A 79 -17.17 6.39 -2.45
N ARG A 80 -16.05 5.93 -1.87
CA ARG A 80 -14.85 6.74 -1.65
C ARG A 80 -13.72 6.32 -2.60
N CYS A 81 -13.05 7.29 -3.18
CA CYS A 81 -11.96 7.08 -4.14
C CYS A 81 -10.71 6.55 -3.42
N ILE A 82 -10.20 5.39 -3.83
CA ILE A 82 -8.99 4.79 -3.25
C ILE A 82 -7.86 4.77 -4.30
N LYS A 83 -8.13 4.26 -5.51
CA LYS A 83 -7.19 4.14 -6.64
C LYS A 83 -5.84 3.51 -6.28
N THR A 84 -5.86 2.41 -5.54
CA THR A 84 -4.63 1.69 -5.19
C THR A 84 -4.85 0.19 -5.10
N ASP A 85 -3.77 -0.57 -5.23
CA ASP A 85 -3.76 -2.02 -5.05
C ASP A 85 -3.09 -2.35 -3.70
N LEU A 86 -3.83 -3.06 -2.85
CA LEU A 86 -3.39 -3.45 -1.50
C LEU A 86 -3.05 -4.94 -1.38
N SER A 87 -3.19 -5.70 -2.47
CA SER A 87 -3.08 -7.17 -2.48
C SER A 87 -1.66 -7.69 -2.24
N GLY A 88 -0.66 -6.87 -2.54
CA GLY A 88 0.76 -7.20 -2.40
C GLY A 88 1.41 -6.65 -1.13
N ASN A 89 2.74 -6.66 -1.14
CA ASN A 89 3.57 -6.06 -0.09
C ASN A 89 3.90 -4.59 -0.35
N MET A 90 3.70 -4.12 -1.58
CA MET A 90 3.94 -2.73 -1.97
C MET A 90 2.66 -2.19 -2.58
N ALA A 91 2.30 -0.94 -2.27
CA ALA A 91 1.17 -0.25 -2.87
C ALA A 91 1.65 1.02 -3.60
N ASN A 92 1.06 1.30 -4.75
CA ASN A 92 1.28 2.57 -5.43
C ASN A 92 0.38 3.65 -4.80
N ALA A 93 0.99 4.61 -4.10
CA ALA A 93 0.31 5.68 -3.41
C ALA A 93 -0.04 6.88 -4.32
N PHE A 94 0.47 6.93 -5.56
CA PHE A 94 0.42 8.13 -6.41
C PHE A 94 -1.01 8.67 -6.59
N PHE A 95 -1.94 7.83 -7.06
CA PHE A 95 -3.31 8.28 -7.32
C PHE A 95 -4.09 8.60 -6.06
N TYR A 96 -3.78 7.91 -4.95
CA TYR A 96 -4.37 8.23 -3.66
C TYR A 96 -3.92 9.62 -3.21
N ASP A 97 -2.60 9.82 -3.11
CA ASP A 97 -1.97 11.07 -2.67
C ASP A 97 -2.29 12.26 -3.59
N TYR A 98 -2.42 12.02 -4.90
CA TYR A 98 -2.82 13.05 -5.87
C TYR A 98 -4.15 13.71 -5.48
N ASP A 99 -5.11 12.91 -5.02
CA ASP A 99 -6.43 13.40 -4.66
C ASP A 99 -6.54 13.74 -3.13
N THR A 100 -5.63 13.27 -2.25
CA THR A 100 -5.69 13.52 -0.78
C THR A 100 -4.64 14.48 -0.24
N GLY A 101 -3.62 14.80 -1.03
CA GLY A 101 -2.44 15.54 -0.59
C GLY A 101 -1.21 14.63 -0.53
N PRO A 102 -0.03 15.14 -0.95
CA PRO A 102 1.22 14.37 -0.98
C PRO A 102 1.61 13.79 0.39
N GLY A 103 1.99 12.51 0.43
CA GLY A 103 2.52 11.86 1.64
C GLY A 103 1.45 11.31 2.58
N THR A 104 0.17 11.43 2.22
CA THR A 104 -0.94 11.00 3.08
C THR A 104 -0.94 9.49 3.27
N PHE A 105 -0.78 8.72 2.18
CA PHE A 105 -0.77 7.26 2.23
C PHE A 105 0.36 6.74 3.14
N GLU A 106 1.58 7.24 2.94
CA GLU A 106 2.74 6.83 3.73
C GLU A 106 2.57 7.17 5.22
N ARG A 107 2.02 8.34 5.53
CA ARG A 107 1.73 8.73 6.91
C ARG A 107 0.73 7.78 7.58
N ILE A 108 -0.35 7.39 6.89
CA ILE A 108 -1.32 6.41 7.40
C ILE A 108 -0.63 5.07 7.71
N VAL A 109 0.20 4.59 6.79
CA VAL A 109 1.00 3.37 6.96
C VAL A 109 1.89 3.44 8.21
N GLN A 110 2.57 4.58 8.43
CA GLN A 110 3.40 4.79 9.62
C GLN A 110 2.57 4.83 10.91
N GLU A 111 1.43 5.51 10.92
CA GLU A 111 0.50 5.59 12.06
C GLU A 111 0.00 4.18 12.47
N LEU A 112 -0.32 3.32 11.50
CA LEU A 112 -0.75 1.92 11.75
C LEU A 112 0.38 1.05 12.33
N ARG A 113 1.61 1.23 11.84
CA ARG A 113 2.80 0.51 12.36
C ARG A 113 3.10 0.90 13.81
N GLN A 114 3.00 2.19 14.14
CA GLN A 114 3.20 2.69 15.50
C GLN A 114 2.10 2.17 16.45
N SER A 115 0.85 2.19 16.00
CA SER A 115 -0.29 1.69 16.78
C SER A 115 -0.17 0.20 17.09
N SER A 116 0.27 -0.61 16.13
CA SER A 116 0.50 -2.05 16.32
C SER A 116 1.65 -2.36 17.29
N SER A 117 2.71 -1.54 17.27
CA SER A 117 3.83 -1.64 18.21
C SER A 117 3.40 -1.34 19.65
N ASN A 118 2.52 -0.34 19.83
CA ASN A 118 1.96 0.01 21.13
C ASN A 118 1.02 -1.06 21.68
N ARG A 119 0.16 -1.66 20.82
CA ARG A 119 -0.71 -2.79 21.21
C ARG A 119 0.11 -3.98 21.73
N THR A 120 1.20 -4.31 21.04
CA THR A 120 2.09 -5.42 21.43
C THR A 120 2.79 -5.17 22.77
N SER A 121 3.15 -3.91 23.04
CA SER A 121 3.81 -3.51 24.28
C SER A 121 2.85 -3.50 25.47
N ALA A 122 1.57 -3.14 25.27
CA ALA A 122 0.56 -3.09 26.32
C ALA A 122 0.10 -4.48 26.81
N VAL A 123 0.21 -5.52 25.98
CA VAL A 123 -0.16 -6.91 26.34
C VAL A 123 0.91 -7.59 27.21
N ARG A 124 2.13 -7.04 27.27
CA ARG A 124 3.26 -7.59 28.05
C ARG A 124 3.41 -6.94 29.44
N LEU A 125 2.32 -6.84 30.21
CA LEU A 125 2.41 -6.48 31.63
C LEU A 125 2.46 -7.75 32.51
N PRO A 126 3.28 -7.77 33.59
CA PRO A 126 3.54 -8.94 34.43
C PRO A 126 2.36 -9.39 35.30
#